data_AF-A0A960DZF6-F1
#
_entry.id   AF-A0A960DZF6-F1
#
_cell.length_a   1.000
_cell.length_b   1.000
_cell.length_c   1.000
_cell.angle_alpha   90.00
_cell.angle_beta   90.00
_cell.angle_gamma   90.00
#
_symmetry.space_group_name_H-M   'P 1'
#
loop_
_entity.id
_entity.type
_entity.pdbx_description
1 polymer ?
#
loop_
_entity_poly.entity_id
_entity_poly.type
_entity_poly.pdbx_seq_one_letter_code
_entity_poly.pdbx_strand_id
1 'polypeptide(L)'
;AVKAVSRKVGGDADPLAVTVGNTGGTQPLLRLADALDRHQAGSIIVVLHLADGADALAVRATGAATPQGRPVADQVATGDDTLAYSRFMSWRGVLTQQPPNRPEPNRPSASAAARHADWKYGFVGSRDRATGALHLPPARVSFKGQALDDMDDAPMADVQASVVTFTVDKLVYSQSPPVVFAVVDFDGGGRLPVELTDCRPDEVQVGSRIEMTFRRLGMADGIANYFWKGRLVRTGAATSATSAEGTP
;
A
#
# COMPACT_ATOMS: atom_id res chain seq x y z
N ALA A 1 -32.17 6.26 16.42
CA ALA A 1 -32.81 5.74 15.20
C ALA A 1 -31.73 5.05 14.36
N VAL A 2 -31.97 3.81 13.92
CA VAL A 2 -31.06 3.13 12.99
C VAL A 2 -31.11 3.90 11.67
N LYS A 3 -29.99 4.53 11.28
CA LYS A 3 -29.95 5.40 10.09
C LYS A 3 -29.87 4.62 8.78
N ALA A 4 -29.49 3.34 8.83
CA ALA A 4 -29.52 2.43 7.68
C ALA A 4 -29.69 0.98 8.15
N VAL A 5 -30.71 0.30 7.63
CA VAL A 5 -30.87 -1.15 7.65
C VAL A 5 -31.02 -1.57 6.19
N SER A 6 -30.00 -2.19 5.60
CA SER A 6 -30.18 -2.80 4.28
C SER A 6 -30.90 -4.14 4.47
N ARG A 7 -32.21 -4.19 4.20
CA ARG A 7 -32.98 -5.44 4.26
C ARG A 7 -33.25 -5.95 2.84
N LYS A 8 -32.68 -7.14 2.58
CA LYS A 8 -33.09 -8.22 1.65
C LYS A 8 -33.28 -7.88 0.15
N VAL A 9 -32.45 -8.57 -0.65
CA VAL A 9 -32.65 -8.91 -2.06
C VAL A 9 -32.66 -7.69 -3.00
N GLY A 10 -31.46 -7.18 -3.32
CA GLY A 10 -31.23 -6.32 -4.48
C GLY A 10 -31.50 -4.82 -4.30
N GLY A 11 -30.66 -4.12 -3.52
CA GLY A 11 -30.58 -2.66 -3.54
C GLY A 11 -29.96 -2.10 -2.25
N ASP A 12 -28.80 -1.46 -2.24
CA ASP A 12 -28.03 -0.91 -3.36
C ASP A 12 -27.29 -1.98 -4.18
N ALA A 13 -27.27 -1.83 -5.51
CA ALA A 13 -26.20 -2.41 -6.30
C ALA A 13 -24.89 -2.01 -5.64
N ASP A 14 -24.00 -2.96 -5.37
CA ASP A 14 -22.72 -2.65 -4.74
C ASP A 14 -22.04 -1.51 -5.54
N PRO A 15 -21.98 -0.29 -4.99
CA PRO A 15 -21.53 0.87 -5.73
C PRO A 15 -20.03 0.76 -6.06
N LEU A 16 -19.31 -0.12 -5.37
CA LEU A 16 -17.92 -0.44 -5.65
C LEU A 16 -17.78 -1.62 -6.62
N ALA A 17 -18.84 -2.37 -6.94
CA ALA A 17 -18.71 -3.52 -7.85
C ALA A 17 -18.34 -3.10 -9.28
N VAL A 18 -18.76 -1.92 -9.73
CA VAL A 18 -18.38 -1.40 -11.07
C VAL A 18 -16.95 -0.88 -11.08
N THR A 19 -16.47 -0.29 -9.98
CA THR A 19 -15.16 0.38 -9.94
C THR A 19 -14.05 -0.51 -9.38
N VAL A 20 -14.31 -1.25 -8.31
CA VAL A 20 -13.36 -2.13 -7.62
C VAL A 20 -13.56 -3.60 -7.98
N GLY A 21 -14.79 -3.98 -8.34
CA GLY A 21 -15.14 -5.38 -8.58
C GLY A 21 -15.41 -6.14 -7.28
N ASN A 22 -15.17 -7.45 -7.31
CA ASN A 22 -15.38 -8.34 -6.18
C ASN A 22 -14.04 -8.63 -5.47
N THR A 23 -13.88 -8.15 -4.24
CA THR A 23 -12.68 -8.35 -3.42
C THR A 23 -12.75 -9.62 -2.56
N GLY A 24 -13.77 -10.46 -2.75
CA GLY A 24 -13.96 -11.73 -2.06
C GLY A 24 -14.22 -11.54 -0.57
N GLY A 25 -13.48 -12.26 0.27
CA GLY A 25 -13.68 -12.23 1.73
C GLY A 25 -13.46 -10.87 2.39
N THR A 26 -12.80 -9.93 1.72
CA THR A 26 -12.59 -8.57 2.24
C THR A 26 -13.70 -7.59 1.86
N GLN A 27 -14.65 -7.99 1.00
CA GLN A 27 -15.74 -7.12 0.52
C GLN A 27 -16.50 -6.47 1.69
N PRO A 28 -16.90 -7.19 2.77
CA PRO A 28 -17.64 -6.58 3.87
C PRO A 28 -16.85 -5.49 4.60
N LEU A 29 -15.53 -5.64 4.71
CA LEU A 29 -14.65 -4.68 5.38
C LEU A 29 -14.38 -3.45 4.51
N LEU A 30 -14.21 -3.63 3.20
CA LEU A 30 -14.11 -2.51 2.25
C LEU A 30 -15.40 -1.67 2.27
N ARG A 31 -16.57 -2.33 2.28
CA ARG A 31 -17.87 -1.66 2.37
C ARG A 31 -18.06 -0.95 3.70
N LEU A 32 -17.56 -1.52 4.80
CA LEU A 32 -17.56 -0.86 6.10
C LEU A 32 -16.70 0.40 6.10
N ALA A 33 -15.49 0.35 5.51
CA ALA A 33 -14.62 1.51 5.39
C ALA A 33 -15.28 2.64 4.57
N ASP A 34 -15.82 2.32 3.38
CA ASP A 34 -16.58 3.27 2.55
C ASP A 34 -17.79 3.86 3.29
N ALA A 35 -18.50 3.05 4.09
CA ALA A 35 -19.60 3.55 4.90
C ALA A 35 -19.13 4.49 6.02
N LEU A 36 -18.01 4.19 6.67
CA LEU A 36 -17.42 5.06 7.71
C LEU A 36 -16.95 6.39 7.12
N ASP A 37 -16.40 6.40 5.91
CA ASP A 37 -16.00 7.64 5.21
C ASP A 37 -17.19 8.56 4.91
N ARG A 38 -18.37 7.99 4.64
CA ARG A 38 -19.58 8.72 4.22
C ARG A 38 -20.53 9.08 5.36
N HIS A 39 -20.32 8.54 6.56
CA HIS A 39 -21.24 8.71 7.68
C HIS A 39 -20.58 9.34 8.91
N GLN A 40 -21.20 10.40 9.40
CA GLN A 40 -20.81 11.10 10.62
C GLN A 40 -20.83 10.22 11.87
N ALA A 41 -20.06 10.63 12.88
CA ALA A 41 -20.04 10.03 14.21
C ALA A 41 -21.45 9.89 14.83
N GLY A 42 -21.64 8.83 15.60
CA GLY A 42 -22.92 8.45 16.19
C GLY A 42 -23.83 7.62 15.28
N SER A 43 -23.53 7.55 13.97
CA SER A 43 -24.24 6.66 13.04
C SER A 43 -24.04 5.19 13.41
N ILE A 44 -25.10 4.41 13.31
CA ILE A 44 -25.03 2.95 13.46
C ILE A 44 -24.95 2.36 12.06
N ILE A 45 -23.89 1.60 11.80
CA ILE A 45 -23.64 0.91 10.53
C ILE A 45 -23.80 -0.58 10.80
N VAL A 46 -24.58 -1.26 9.97
CA VAL A 46 -24.76 -2.71 10.04
C VAL A 46 -24.19 -3.32 8.77
N VAL A 47 -23.16 -4.15 8.92
CA VAL A 47 -22.59 -4.96 7.85
C VAL A 47 -23.27 -6.32 7.89
N LEU A 48 -23.97 -6.66 6.82
CA LEU A 48 -24.60 -7.97 6.65
C LEU A 48 -23.77 -8.80 5.68
N HIS A 49 -23.28 -9.94 6.15
CA HIS A 49 -22.58 -10.91 5.34
C HIS A 49 -23.50 -12.11 5.09
N LEU A 50 -23.85 -12.32 3.82
CA LEU A 50 -24.72 -13.40 3.38
C LEU A 50 -23.87 -14.40 2.58
N ALA A 51 -23.68 -15.59 3.13
CA ALA A 51 -22.93 -16.68 2.51
C ALA A 51 -23.67 -18.00 2.81
N ASP A 52 -23.00 -19.00 3.39
CA ASP A 52 -23.65 -20.19 3.94
C ASP A 52 -24.30 -19.88 5.31
N GLY A 53 -25.27 -18.97 5.29
CA GLY A 53 -25.86 -18.35 6.48
C GLY A 53 -25.90 -16.83 6.40
N ALA A 54 -26.19 -16.19 7.53
CA ALA A 54 -26.27 -14.74 7.65
C ALA A 54 -25.61 -14.26 8.95
N ASP A 55 -24.51 -13.53 8.82
CA ASP A 55 -23.85 -12.85 9.92
C ASP A 55 -24.12 -11.35 9.85
N ALA A 56 -24.27 -10.71 11.02
CA ALA A 56 -24.49 -9.29 11.14
C ALA A 56 -23.49 -8.67 12.12
N LEU A 57 -22.73 -7.69 11.67
CA LEU A 57 -21.88 -6.86 12.51
C LEU A 57 -22.48 -5.46 12.60
N ALA A 58 -22.91 -5.05 13.79
CA ALA A 58 -23.39 -3.70 14.05
C ALA A 58 -22.30 -2.90 14.78
N VAL A 59 -21.86 -1.80 14.17
CA VAL A 59 -20.90 -0.87 14.76
C VAL A 59 -21.50 0.52 14.87
N ARG A 60 -21.03 1.28 15.87
CA ARG A 60 -21.32 2.70 15.98
C ARG A 60 -20.08 3.48 15.54
N ALA A 61 -20.23 4.35 14.55
CA ALA A 61 -19.16 5.26 14.15
C ALA A 61 -18.82 6.19 15.33
N THR A 62 -17.55 6.26 15.69
CA THR A 62 -17.00 7.14 16.74
C THR A 62 -15.89 8.02 16.16
N GLY A 63 -15.57 9.14 16.81
CA GLY A 63 -14.50 10.05 16.37
C GLY A 63 -15.00 11.33 15.68
N ALA A 64 -14.07 12.05 15.05
CA ALA A 64 -14.38 13.28 14.31
C ALA A 64 -15.01 12.97 12.95
N ALA A 65 -15.75 13.94 12.37
CA ALA A 65 -16.41 13.80 11.07
C ALA A 65 -15.44 13.64 9.88
N THR A 66 -14.14 13.79 10.10
CA THR A 66 -13.10 13.71 9.08
C THR A 66 -12.39 12.36 9.18
N PRO A 67 -12.32 11.56 8.11
CA PRO A 67 -11.67 10.27 8.12
C PRO A 67 -10.18 10.40 8.53
N GLN A 68 -9.75 9.53 9.44
CA GLN A 68 -8.32 9.37 9.77
C GLN A 68 -7.66 8.54 8.68
N GLY A 69 -7.33 9.19 7.56
CA GLY A 69 -6.73 8.55 6.40
C GLY A 69 -7.40 8.94 5.10
N ARG A 70 -7.06 8.22 4.04
CA ARG A 70 -7.53 8.51 2.69
C ARG A 70 -8.85 7.79 2.41
N PRO A 71 -9.95 8.50 2.09
CA PRO A 71 -11.24 7.89 1.81
C PRO A 71 -11.15 6.82 0.71
N VAL A 72 -11.99 5.79 0.79
CA VAL A 72 -12.08 4.73 -0.23
C VAL A 72 -12.32 5.32 -1.62
N ALA A 73 -13.21 6.31 -1.74
CA ALA A 73 -13.48 7.00 -3.00
C ALA A 73 -12.22 7.62 -3.61
N ASP A 74 -11.38 8.27 -2.80
CA ASP A 74 -10.15 8.89 -3.26
C ASP A 74 -9.11 7.84 -3.68
N GLN A 75 -9.03 6.72 -2.95
CA GLN A 75 -8.14 5.62 -3.30
C GLN A 75 -8.53 5.04 -4.68
N VAL A 76 -9.83 4.79 -4.90
CA VAL A 76 -10.37 4.32 -6.18
C VAL A 76 -10.12 5.33 -7.30
N ALA A 77 -10.35 6.62 -7.06
CA ALA A 77 -10.13 7.68 -8.05
C ALA A 77 -8.67 7.79 -8.51
N THR A 78 -7.72 7.34 -7.68
CA THR A 78 -6.31 7.25 -8.07
C THR A 78 -5.83 5.85 -8.40
N GLY A 79 -6.74 4.89 -8.55
CA GLY A 79 -6.42 3.56 -9.04
C GLY A 79 -5.91 3.59 -10.49
N ASP A 80 -5.50 2.43 -10.98
CA ASP A 80 -5.15 2.22 -12.39
C ASP A 80 -5.99 1.05 -12.91
N ASP A 81 -6.88 1.33 -13.86
CA ASP A 81 -7.77 0.36 -14.50
C ASP A 81 -7.20 -0.19 -15.82
N THR A 82 -5.96 0.17 -16.18
CA THR A 82 -5.32 -0.24 -17.44
C THR A 82 -4.72 -1.65 -17.41
N LEU A 83 -5.08 -2.47 -16.42
CA LEU A 83 -4.59 -3.84 -16.31
C LEU A 83 -5.11 -4.70 -17.46
N ALA A 84 -4.21 -5.07 -18.37
CA ALA A 84 -4.53 -5.98 -19.47
C ALA A 84 -5.06 -7.33 -18.95
N TYR A 85 -6.17 -7.80 -19.52
CA TYR A 85 -6.84 -9.03 -19.09
C TYR A 85 -5.92 -10.27 -19.12
N SER A 86 -5.03 -10.37 -20.11
CA SER A 86 -4.04 -11.44 -20.19
C SER A 86 -3.07 -11.43 -19.01
N ARG A 87 -2.59 -10.23 -18.60
CA ARG A 87 -1.73 -10.07 -17.43
C ARG A 87 -2.47 -10.46 -16.15
N PHE A 88 -3.72 -10.04 -16.01
CA PHE A 88 -4.58 -10.48 -14.91
C PHE A 88 -4.72 -12.02 -14.86
N MET A 89 -5.01 -12.67 -16.00
CA MET A 89 -5.10 -14.14 -16.08
C MET A 89 -3.80 -14.85 -15.72
N SER A 90 -2.64 -14.31 -16.13
CA SER A 90 -1.33 -14.82 -15.71
C SER A 90 -1.12 -14.68 -14.19
N TRP A 91 -1.48 -13.54 -13.59
CA TRP A 91 -1.40 -13.35 -12.13
C TRP A 91 -2.34 -14.25 -11.34
N ARG A 92 -3.50 -14.60 -11.93
CA ARG A 92 -4.44 -15.58 -11.37
C ARG A 92 -4.00 -17.03 -11.55
N GLY A 93 -2.88 -17.28 -12.24
CA GLY A 93 -2.38 -18.64 -12.52
C GLY A 93 -3.20 -19.40 -13.56
N VAL A 94 -4.07 -18.72 -14.31
CA VAL A 94 -4.87 -19.33 -15.39
C VAL A 94 -4.01 -19.54 -16.63
N LEU A 95 -3.12 -18.59 -16.92
CA LEU A 95 -2.15 -18.70 -18.00
C LEU A 95 -0.78 -19.12 -17.44
N THR A 96 -0.27 -20.25 -17.89
CA THR A 96 1.08 -20.71 -17.55
C THR A 96 2.12 -19.76 -18.14
N GLN A 97 2.95 -19.17 -17.28
CA GLN A 97 4.10 -18.39 -17.69
C GLN A 97 5.36 -19.25 -17.61
N GLN A 98 6.30 -19.05 -18.53
CA GLN A 98 7.61 -19.67 -18.41
C GLN A 98 8.30 -19.14 -17.15
N PRO A 99 8.79 -20.01 -16.26
CA PRO A 99 9.47 -19.57 -15.06
C PRO A 99 10.80 -18.87 -15.42
N PRO A 100 11.30 -17.99 -14.54
CA PRO A 100 12.61 -17.37 -14.76
C PRO A 100 13.72 -18.43 -14.76
N ASN A 101 14.75 -18.24 -15.59
CA ASN A 101 15.97 -19.04 -15.58
C ASN A 101 16.87 -18.67 -14.38
N ARG A 102 16.34 -18.75 -13.17
CA ARG A 102 17.05 -18.49 -11.92
C ARG A 102 16.56 -19.49 -10.85
N PRO A 103 17.41 -19.86 -9.89
CA PRO A 103 16.98 -20.63 -8.73
C PRO A 103 15.81 -19.93 -8.02
N GLU A 104 14.92 -20.72 -7.43
CA GLU A 104 13.84 -20.18 -6.63
C GLU A 104 14.39 -19.38 -5.44
N PRO A 105 13.74 -18.28 -5.05
CA PRO A 105 14.15 -17.53 -3.86
C PRO A 105 14.11 -18.41 -2.61
N ASN A 106 15.12 -18.27 -1.76
CA ASN A 106 15.10 -18.91 -0.45
C ASN A 106 13.89 -18.45 0.37
N ARG A 107 13.31 -19.39 1.12
CA ARG A 107 12.22 -19.07 2.05
C ARG A 107 12.65 -18.02 3.08
N PRO A 108 11.76 -17.08 3.48
CA PRO A 108 12.05 -16.13 4.54
C PRO A 108 12.35 -16.83 5.87
N SER A 109 13.37 -16.39 6.60
CA SER A 109 13.67 -16.89 7.94
C SER A 109 12.62 -16.41 8.96
N ALA A 110 11.87 -17.35 9.54
CA ALA A 110 10.86 -17.04 10.55
C ALA A 110 11.48 -16.42 11.82
N SER A 111 12.63 -16.91 12.26
CA SER A 111 13.28 -16.38 13.48
C SER A 111 13.85 -14.98 13.26
N ALA A 112 14.36 -14.68 12.07
CA ALA A 112 14.79 -13.32 11.73
C ALA A 112 13.59 -12.37 11.62
N ALA A 113 12.49 -12.80 11.00
CA ALA A 113 11.26 -12.02 10.92
C ALA A 113 10.68 -11.71 12.30
N ALA A 114 10.69 -12.69 13.22
CA ALA A 114 10.22 -12.51 14.59
C ALA A 114 11.09 -11.53 15.38
N ARG A 115 12.42 -11.62 15.28
CA ARG A 115 13.35 -10.69 15.97
C ARG A 115 13.31 -9.26 15.43
N HIS A 116 12.87 -9.08 14.19
CA HIS A 116 12.82 -7.79 13.51
C HIS A 116 11.38 -7.43 13.12
N ALA A 117 10.39 -7.81 13.94
CA ALA A 117 8.98 -7.59 13.63
C ALA A 117 8.66 -6.10 13.43
N ASP A 118 9.18 -5.22 14.28
CA ASP A 118 8.93 -3.78 14.20
C ASP A 118 9.50 -3.17 12.92
N TRP A 119 10.70 -3.59 12.51
CA TRP A 119 11.27 -3.19 11.22
C TRP A 119 10.49 -3.77 10.04
N LYS A 120 10.22 -5.08 10.09
CA LYS A 120 9.62 -5.83 8.98
C LYS A 120 8.18 -5.39 8.70
N TYR A 121 7.39 -5.25 9.75
CA TYR A 121 5.96 -5.02 9.67
C TYR A 121 5.57 -3.57 10.00
N GLY A 122 6.26 -2.94 10.95
CA GLY A 122 5.99 -1.54 11.35
C GLY A 122 6.84 -0.48 10.66
N PHE A 123 7.87 -0.87 9.89
CA PHE A 123 8.87 0.05 9.32
C PHE A 123 9.53 0.95 10.37
N VAL A 124 9.82 0.38 11.54
CA VAL A 124 10.41 1.09 12.66
C VAL A 124 11.94 1.03 12.56
N GLY A 125 12.55 2.19 12.32
CA GLY A 125 14.00 2.40 12.39
C GLY A 125 14.46 2.69 13.81
N SER A 126 15.73 3.08 13.95
CA SER A 126 16.27 3.54 15.24
C SER A 126 16.85 4.95 15.11
N ARG A 127 16.64 5.78 16.13
CA ARG A 127 17.15 7.15 16.20
C ARG A 127 18.02 7.32 17.44
N ASP A 128 19.25 7.76 17.23
CA ASP A 128 20.20 8.07 18.32
C ASP A 128 19.64 9.23 19.16
N ARG A 129 19.51 9.01 20.48
CA ARG A 129 18.97 10.01 21.42
C ARG A 129 19.82 11.26 21.52
N ALA A 130 21.14 11.10 21.46
CA ALA A 130 22.07 12.20 21.66
C ALA A 130 22.27 13.01 20.38
N THR A 131 22.40 12.34 19.23
CA THR A 131 22.76 13.01 17.97
C THR A 131 21.60 13.20 17.00
N GLY A 132 20.47 12.55 17.24
CA GLY A 132 19.30 12.52 16.36
C GLY A 132 19.49 11.72 15.07
N ALA A 133 20.63 11.03 14.90
CA ALA A 133 20.94 10.25 13.70
C ALA A 133 19.93 9.12 13.52
N LEU A 134 19.30 9.06 12.34
CA LEU A 134 18.28 8.08 11.98
C LEU A 134 18.89 6.93 11.17
N HIS A 135 18.53 5.70 11.53
CA HIS A 135 19.00 4.47 10.92
C HIS A 135 17.85 3.68 10.30
N LEU A 136 17.99 3.41 9.01
CA LEU A 136 17.09 2.56 8.22
C LEU A 136 17.97 1.64 7.35
N PRO A 137 18.08 0.34 7.63
CA PRO A 137 17.46 -0.42 8.73
C PRO A 137 17.89 0.02 10.14
N PRO A 138 17.14 -0.34 11.21
CA PRO A 138 17.51 -0.01 12.58
C PRO A 138 18.87 -0.60 12.95
N ALA A 139 19.67 0.20 13.65
CA ALA A 139 20.99 -0.17 14.15
C ALA A 139 21.09 0.08 15.67
N ARG A 140 21.88 -0.77 16.33
CA ARG A 140 22.21 -0.63 17.76
C ARG A 140 23.35 0.35 18.03
N VAL A 141 24.14 0.69 17.01
CA VAL A 141 25.29 1.59 17.11
C VAL A 141 25.11 2.77 16.17
N SER A 142 25.24 3.98 16.71
CA SER A 142 25.10 5.20 15.94
C SER A 142 26.30 5.42 15.00
N PHE A 143 26.06 5.80 13.74
CA PHE A 143 27.15 6.13 12.82
C PHE A 143 27.77 7.50 13.10
N LYS A 144 27.08 8.35 13.88
CA LYS A 144 27.52 9.72 14.20
C LYS A 144 28.11 9.81 15.60
N GLY A 145 27.41 9.27 16.59
CA GLY A 145 27.81 9.32 18.00
C GLY A 145 28.47 8.06 18.54
N GLN A 146 28.43 6.94 17.80
CA GLN A 146 28.92 5.62 18.22
C GLN A 146 28.32 5.09 19.53
N ALA A 147 27.29 5.74 20.06
CA ALA A 147 26.52 5.25 21.20
C ALA A 147 25.93 3.88 20.87
N LEU A 148 26.11 2.93 21.79
CA LEU A 148 25.60 1.56 21.70
C LEU A 148 24.33 1.45 22.56
N ASP A 149 23.26 0.93 21.97
CA ASP A 149 21.97 0.68 22.62
C ASP A 149 21.28 1.92 23.21
N ASP A 150 21.69 3.12 22.81
CA ASP A 150 21.06 4.38 23.20
C ASP A 150 20.24 4.98 22.04
N MET A 151 19.18 4.27 21.70
CA MET A 151 18.32 4.58 20.55
C MET A 151 16.85 4.66 20.99
N ASP A 152 16.11 5.58 20.39
CA ASP A 152 14.64 5.57 20.38
C ASP A 152 14.11 4.92 19.12
N ASP A 153 12.95 4.29 19.23
CA ASP A 153 12.21 3.78 18.07
C ASP A 153 11.80 4.94 17.16
N ALA A 154 11.98 4.76 15.85
CA ALA A 154 11.60 5.73 14.85
C ALA A 154 10.59 5.12 13.87
N PRO A 155 9.27 5.27 14.12
CA PRO A 155 8.24 4.85 13.17
C PRO A 155 8.34 5.68 11.89
N MET A 156 8.60 5.03 10.75
CA MET A 156 8.78 5.71 9.45
C MET A 156 7.68 5.39 8.43
N ALA A 157 6.68 4.57 8.80
CA ALA A 157 5.63 4.12 7.90
C ALA A 157 4.86 5.28 7.23
N ASP A 158 4.56 6.33 7.99
CA ASP A 158 3.80 7.50 7.52
C ASP A 158 4.70 8.68 7.10
N VAL A 159 6.03 8.51 7.17
CA VAL A 159 6.98 9.55 6.79
C VAL A 159 7.20 9.49 5.28
N GLN A 160 6.87 10.58 4.60
CA GLN A 160 7.08 10.68 3.15
C GLN A 160 8.57 10.85 2.81
N ALA A 161 8.91 10.52 1.57
CA ALA A 161 10.26 10.63 1.06
C ALA A 161 10.30 11.23 -0.36
N SER A 162 11.47 11.70 -0.77
CA SER A 162 11.76 12.18 -2.12
C SER A 162 12.72 11.23 -2.85
N VAL A 163 12.43 10.93 -4.12
CA VAL A 163 13.33 10.17 -4.99
C VAL A 163 14.61 10.95 -5.25
N VAL A 164 15.76 10.39 -4.87
CA VAL A 164 17.10 10.97 -5.13
C VAL A 164 17.61 10.50 -6.49
N THR A 165 17.44 9.22 -6.78
CA THR A 165 17.78 8.59 -8.06
C THR A 165 16.95 7.33 -8.23
N PHE A 166 16.74 6.89 -9.46
CA PHE A 166 16.01 5.65 -9.74
C PHE A 166 16.53 4.94 -10.99
N THR A 167 16.19 3.67 -11.12
CA THR A 167 16.51 2.82 -12.27
C THR A 167 15.29 2.01 -12.67
N VAL A 168 15.08 1.87 -13.98
CA VAL A 168 14.03 1.01 -14.56
C VAL A 168 14.68 -0.28 -15.04
N ASP A 169 14.52 -1.35 -14.27
CA ASP A 169 15.10 -2.66 -14.53
C ASP A 169 14.10 -3.55 -15.29
N LYS A 170 14.49 -3.91 -16.53
CA LYS A 170 13.73 -4.82 -17.41
C LYS A 170 14.23 -6.27 -17.36
N LEU A 171 15.32 -6.54 -16.64
CA LEU A 171 16.01 -7.82 -16.59
C LEU A 171 15.73 -8.59 -15.30
N VAL A 172 15.52 -7.90 -14.18
CA VAL A 172 15.11 -8.57 -12.95
C VAL A 172 13.74 -9.22 -13.12
N TYR A 173 13.61 -10.45 -12.64
CA TYR A 173 12.32 -11.13 -12.65
C TYR A 173 11.34 -10.41 -11.72
N SER A 174 10.16 -10.12 -12.24
CA SER A 174 9.01 -9.61 -11.48
C SER A 174 7.74 -10.09 -12.15
N GLN A 175 6.68 -10.26 -11.36
CA GLN A 175 5.34 -10.52 -11.90
C GLN A 175 4.76 -9.30 -12.62
N SER A 176 5.29 -8.10 -12.34
CA SER A 176 4.89 -6.84 -12.96
C SER A 176 6.12 -6.09 -13.49
N PRO A 177 6.76 -6.57 -14.57
CA PRO A 177 7.89 -5.88 -15.16
C PRO A 177 7.44 -4.60 -15.90
N PRO A 178 8.29 -3.56 -15.98
CA PRO A 178 9.63 -3.47 -15.38
C PRO A 178 9.57 -3.15 -13.87
N VAL A 179 10.65 -3.47 -13.16
CA VAL A 179 10.81 -3.06 -11.76
C VAL A 179 11.43 -1.67 -11.71
N VAL A 180 10.88 -0.78 -10.89
CA VAL A 180 11.47 0.53 -10.64
C VAL A 180 12.09 0.53 -9.24
N PHE A 181 13.42 0.63 -9.18
CA PHE A 181 14.14 0.81 -7.92
C PHE A 181 14.51 2.26 -7.74
N ALA A 182 14.29 2.81 -6.55
CA ALA A 182 14.63 4.18 -6.22
C ALA A 182 15.45 4.24 -4.94
N VAL A 183 16.39 5.17 -4.88
CA VAL A 183 16.99 5.62 -3.61
C VAL A 183 16.20 6.84 -3.17
N VAL A 184 15.67 6.80 -1.95
CA VAL A 184 14.81 7.88 -1.43
C VAL A 184 15.41 8.48 -0.15
N ASP A 185 15.19 9.78 0.04
CA ASP A 185 15.47 10.50 1.28
C ASP A 185 14.16 10.82 1.99
N PHE A 186 14.02 10.36 3.23
CA PHE A 186 12.84 10.60 4.06
C PHE A 186 12.87 12.00 4.68
N ASP A 187 11.69 12.58 4.88
CA ASP A 187 11.55 13.82 5.62
C ASP A 187 12.02 13.62 7.07
N GLY A 188 12.86 14.52 7.58
CA GLY A 188 13.50 14.34 8.89
C GLY A 188 14.69 13.37 8.89
N GLY A 189 15.15 12.96 7.71
CA GLY A 189 16.40 12.23 7.47
C GLY A 189 16.20 10.74 7.23
N GLY A 190 17.31 10.06 6.90
CA GLY A 190 17.31 8.64 6.53
C GLY A 190 17.22 8.46 5.02
N ARG A 191 18.07 7.57 4.49
CA ARG A 191 18.13 7.21 3.07
C ARG A 191 17.97 5.71 2.93
N LEU A 192 17.09 5.27 2.03
CA LEU A 192 16.86 3.84 1.80
C LEU A 192 16.65 3.55 0.31
N PRO A 193 17.24 2.48 -0.24
CA PRO A 193 16.80 1.92 -1.50
C PRO A 193 15.45 1.21 -1.32
N VAL A 194 14.46 1.57 -2.13
CA VAL A 194 13.11 1.01 -2.13
C VAL A 194 12.71 0.58 -3.53
N GLU A 195 11.92 -0.47 -3.63
CA GLU A 195 11.20 -0.77 -4.87
C GLU A 195 9.93 0.09 -4.91
N LEU A 196 9.66 0.73 -6.05
CA LEU A 196 8.42 1.48 -6.25
C LEU A 196 7.29 0.56 -6.74
N THR A 197 6.06 0.93 -6.40
CA THR A 197 4.83 0.24 -6.78
C THR A 197 3.74 1.25 -7.15
N ASP A 198 2.67 0.78 -7.81
CA ASP A 198 1.55 1.60 -8.29
C ASP A 198 1.97 2.83 -9.13
N CYS A 199 3.05 2.70 -9.90
CA CYS A 199 3.55 3.75 -10.79
C CYS A 199 3.96 3.18 -12.15
N ARG A 200 3.82 4.00 -13.19
CA ARG A 200 4.43 3.72 -14.49
C ARG A 200 5.86 4.29 -14.51
N PRO A 201 6.81 3.65 -15.22
CA PRO A 201 8.21 4.11 -15.20
C PRO A 201 8.41 5.55 -15.68
N ASP A 202 7.57 6.03 -16.59
CA ASP A 202 7.57 7.39 -17.14
C ASP A 202 6.95 8.44 -16.21
N GLU A 203 6.27 8.03 -15.15
CA GLU A 203 5.73 8.93 -14.11
C GLU A 203 6.79 9.32 -13.07
N VAL A 204 7.89 8.56 -12.97
CA VAL A 204 8.89 8.71 -11.92
C VAL A 204 9.97 9.70 -12.35
N GLN A 205 10.26 10.67 -11.49
CA GLN A 205 11.31 11.67 -11.69
C GLN A 205 12.15 11.82 -10.41
N VAL A 206 13.37 12.35 -10.56
CA VAL A 206 14.13 12.82 -9.39
C VAL A 206 13.35 13.94 -8.72
N GLY A 207 13.22 13.88 -7.40
CA GLY A 207 12.40 14.78 -6.59
C GLY A 207 10.96 14.33 -6.40
N SER A 208 10.46 13.33 -7.15
CA SER A 208 9.12 12.78 -6.96
C SER A 208 8.88 12.39 -5.50
N ARG A 209 7.71 12.79 -4.97
CA ARG A 209 7.28 12.44 -3.62
C ARG A 209 6.70 11.04 -3.58
N ILE A 210 7.10 10.28 -2.56
CA ILE A 210 6.60 8.94 -2.30
C ILE A 210 6.11 8.79 -0.87
N GLU A 211 5.19 7.85 -0.70
CA GLU A 211 4.71 7.34 0.58
C GLU A 211 5.00 5.83 0.66
N MET A 212 5.16 5.30 1.87
CA MET A 212 5.43 3.89 2.06
C MET A 212 4.13 3.08 2.07
N THR A 213 4.16 1.91 1.43
CA THR A 213 3.03 0.98 1.37
C THR A 213 3.52 -0.44 1.66
N PHE A 214 2.80 -1.14 2.53
CA PHE A 214 3.12 -2.51 2.91
C PHE A 214 2.68 -3.49 1.81
N ARG A 215 3.61 -4.30 1.28
CA ARG A 215 3.39 -5.15 0.10
C ARG A 215 3.97 -6.54 0.27
N ARG A 216 3.34 -7.50 -0.43
CA ARG A 216 3.92 -8.84 -0.59
C ARG A 216 5.04 -8.77 -1.62
N LEU A 217 6.27 -9.06 -1.19
CA LEU A 217 7.43 -9.13 -2.08
C LEU A 217 7.49 -10.43 -2.87
N GLY A 218 7.03 -11.53 -2.26
CA GLY A 218 7.05 -12.85 -2.89
C GLY A 218 6.53 -13.94 -1.96
N MET A 219 6.57 -15.18 -2.44
CA MET A 219 6.23 -16.37 -1.67
C MET A 219 7.23 -17.48 -2.03
N ALA A 220 7.69 -18.21 -1.02
CA ALA A 220 8.55 -19.38 -1.17
C ALA A 220 8.17 -20.40 -0.10
N ASP A 221 8.08 -21.68 -0.46
CA ASP A 221 7.61 -22.78 0.41
C ASP A 221 6.27 -22.49 1.13
N GLY A 222 5.34 -21.80 0.47
CA GLY A 222 4.06 -21.38 1.05
C GLY A 222 4.15 -20.22 2.05
N ILE A 223 5.33 -19.69 2.31
CA ILE A 223 5.56 -18.56 3.23
C ILE A 223 5.60 -17.27 2.41
N ALA A 224 4.62 -16.39 2.64
CA ALA A 224 4.60 -15.06 2.04
C ALA A 224 5.59 -14.12 2.74
N ASN A 225 6.45 -13.48 1.96
CA ASN A 225 7.32 -12.41 2.44
C ASN A 225 6.68 -11.06 2.18
N TYR A 226 6.50 -10.28 3.23
CA TYR A 226 6.00 -8.92 3.14
C TYR A 226 7.07 -7.94 3.62
N PHE A 227 7.09 -6.77 2.98
CA PHE A 227 7.88 -5.63 3.38
C PHE A 227 7.34 -4.36 2.71
N TRP A 228 7.92 -3.21 3.05
CA TRP A 228 7.50 -1.91 2.56
C TRP A 228 8.08 -1.61 1.17
N LYS A 229 7.26 -1.01 0.31
CA LYS A 229 7.60 -0.43 -1.00
C LYS A 229 7.22 1.05 -1.02
N GLY A 230 7.79 1.82 -1.94
CA GLY A 230 7.39 3.20 -2.17
C GLY A 230 6.26 3.30 -3.19
N ARG A 231 5.31 4.21 -3.00
CA ARG A 231 4.30 4.59 -3.99
C ARG A 231 4.38 6.09 -4.24
N LEU A 232 4.26 6.53 -5.50
CA LEU A 232 4.18 7.96 -5.81
C LEU A 232 2.98 8.60 -5.10
N VAL A 233 3.21 9.74 -4.44
CA VAL A 233 2.13 10.57 -3.91
C VAL A 233 1.43 11.24 -5.09
N ARG A 234 0.26 10.73 -5.45
CA ARG A 234 -0.58 11.32 -6.49
C ARG A 234 -1.27 12.54 -5.89
N THR A 235 -0.72 13.72 -6.11
CA THR A 235 -1.41 14.98 -5.78
C THR A 235 -2.61 15.08 -6.72
N GLY A 236 -3.83 15.19 -6.19
CA GLY A 236 -5.05 15.31 -6.98
C GLY A 236 -5.08 16.64 -7.76
N ALA A 237 -4.33 16.73 -8.85
CA ALA A 237 -4.48 17.77 -9.85
C ALA A 237 -5.26 17.16 -11.00
N ALA A 238 -6.58 17.39 -11.00
CA ALA A 238 -7.37 17.34 -12.22
C ALA A 238 -6.82 18.40 -13.19
N THR A 239 -5.76 18.04 -13.92
CA THR A 239 -5.30 18.84 -15.06
C THR A 239 -6.12 18.35 -16.23
N SER A 240 -7.28 18.96 -16.43
CA SER A 240 -7.97 18.91 -17.71
C SER A 240 -7.00 19.48 -18.74
N ALA A 241 -6.33 18.61 -19.49
CA ALA A 241 -5.64 19.02 -20.70
C ALA A 241 -6.71 19.51 -21.67
N THR A 242 -6.87 20.83 -21.76
CA THR A 242 -7.63 21.47 -22.84
C THR A 242 -6.88 21.16 -24.13
N SER A 243 -7.38 20.18 -24.89
CA SER A 243 -7.02 20.00 -26.28
C SER A 243 -7.40 21.26 -27.03
N ALA A 244 -6.42 22.11 -27.33
CA ALA A 244 -6.56 23.14 -28.35
C ALA A 244 -6.55 22.42 -29.70
N GLU A 245 -7.75 22.10 -30.18
CA GLU A 245 -8.01 21.63 -31.53
C GLU A 245 -7.73 22.78 -32.49
N GLY A 246 -6.57 22.74 -33.13
CA GLY A 246 -6.26 23.57 -34.29
C GLY A 246 -6.78 22.89 -35.55
N THR A 247 -7.66 23.56 -36.29
CA THR A 247 -8.03 23.24 -37.68
C THR A 247 -8.52 24.53 -38.34
N PRO A 248 -8.36 24.75 -39.66
CA PRO A 248 -7.70 23.94 -40.69
C PRO A 248 -6.36 24.48 -41.19
#